data_AF-A0A7X0YZ18-F1
#
_entry.id   AF-A0A7X0YZ18-F1
#
_cell.length_a   1.000
_cell.length_b   1.000
_cell.length_c   1.000
_cell.angle_alpha   90.00
_cell.angle_beta   90.00
_cell.angle_gamma   90.00
#
_symmetry.space_group_name_H-M   'P 1'
#
loop_
_entity.id
_entity.type
_entity.pdbx_description
1 polymer ?
#
loop_
_entity_poly.entity_id
_entity_poly.type
_entity_poly.pdbx_seq_one_letter_code
_entity_poly.pdbx_strand_id
1 'polypeptide(L)' 'MANITVRVIDGIVDGVPTGKDVTIDEVHVDRLVKAGFIAQPEEVETEAPAKKATTKKKAE' A
#
# COMPACT_ATOMS: atom_id res chain seq x y z
N MET A 1 4.10 -10.17 -16.51
CA MET A 1 2.96 -9.94 -15.60
C MET A 1 3.52 -9.17 -14.42
N ALA A 2 2.99 -7.98 -14.15
CA ALA A 2 3.42 -7.15 -13.03
C ALA A 2 2.53 -7.49 -11.83
N ASN A 3 3.16 -7.79 -10.70
CA ASN A 3 2.47 -8.13 -9.47
C ASN A 3 2.61 -6.95 -8.51
N ILE A 4 1.50 -6.54 -7.88
CA ILE A 4 1.47 -5.40 -6.97
C ILE A 4 1.15 -5.93 -5.57
N THR A 5 1.87 -5.43 -4.57
CA THR A 5 1.57 -5.73 -3.17
C THR A 5 0.66 -4.63 -2.64
N VAL A 6 -0.52 -5.03 -2.17
CA VAL A 6 -1.55 -4.12 -1.64
C VAL A 6 -1.99 -4.60 -0.27
N ARG A 7 -2.54 -3.69 0.53
CA ARG A 7 -3.08 -4.02 1.84
C ARG A 7 -4.58 -4.32 1.74
N VAL A 8 -5.00 -5.43 2.32
CA VAL A 8 -6.42 -5.76 2.48
C VAL A 8 -6.98 -4.85 3.56
N ILE A 9 -7.98 -4.03 3.20
CA ILE A 9 -8.64 -3.10 4.12
C ILE A 9 -10.00 -3.61 4.58
N ASP A 10 -10.60 -4.54 3.82
CA ASP A 10 -11.89 -5.12 4.14
C ASP A 10 -11.99 -6.56 3.61
N GLY A 11 -12.62 -7.45 4.39
CA GLY A 11 -12.84 -8.85 4.01
C GLY A 11 -11.59 -9.74 3.91
N ILE A 12 -11.65 -10.73 3.02
CA ILE A 12 -10.58 -11.69 2.73
C ILE A 12 -10.30 -11.67 1.24
N VAL A 13 -9.06 -11.39 0.86
CA VAL A 13 -8.60 -11.33 -0.54
C VAL A 13 -7.55 -12.41 -0.73
N ASP A 14 -7.80 -13.36 -1.64
CA ASP A 14 -6.89 -14.47 -1.93
C ASP A 14 -6.47 -15.29 -0.68
N GLY A 15 -7.39 -15.43 0.29
CA GLY A 15 -7.13 -16.08 1.57
C GLY A 15 -6.36 -15.21 2.59
N VAL A 16 -5.99 -13.98 2.22
CA VAL A 16 -5.36 -13.01 3.11
C VAL A 16 -6.44 -12.16 3.79
N PRO A 17 -6.51 -12.16 5.15
CA PRO A 17 -7.49 -11.37 5.89
C PRO A 17 -7.12 -9.87 5.94
N THR A 18 -8.11 -9.03 6.26
CA THR A 18 -7.95 -7.61 6.54
C THR A 18 -6.75 -7.29 7.44
N GLY A 19 -6.03 -6.23 7.10
CA GLY A 19 -4.87 -5.72 7.81
C GLY A 19 -3.53 -6.30 7.35
N LYS A 20 -3.56 -7.33 6.48
CA LYS A 20 -2.37 -7.94 5.90
C LYS A 20 -2.16 -7.52 4.45
N ASP A 21 -0.92 -7.66 4.00
CA ASP A 21 -0.51 -7.40 2.63
C ASP A 21 -0.69 -8.66 1.78
N VAL A 22 -1.21 -8.48 0.56
CA VAL A 22 -1.42 -9.53 -0.44
C VAL A 22 -0.80 -9.09 -1.76
N THR A 23 -0.19 -10.04 -2.45
CA THR A 23 0.36 -9.81 -3.79
C THR A 23 -0.64 -10.31 -4.82
N ILE A 24 -1.10 -9.43 -5.69
CA ILE A 24 -2.10 -9.72 -6.71
C ILE A 24 -1.69 -9.11 -8.05
N ASP A 25 -2.15 -9.71 -9.14
CA ASP A 25 -1.99 -9.18 -10.48
C ASP A 25 -2.72 -7.85 -10.64
N GLU A 26 -2.11 -6.92 -11.39
CA GLU A 26 -2.67 -5.59 -11.69
C GLU A 26 -4.11 -5.65 -12.25
N VAL A 27 -4.43 -6.66 -13.07
CA VAL A 27 -5.79 -6.88 -13.60
C VAL A 27 -6.84 -7.18 -12.51
N HIS A 28 -6.43 -7.77 -11.38
CA HIS A 28 -7.32 -8.02 -10.24
C HIS A 28 -7.34 -6.86 -9.24
N VAL A 29 -6.26 -6.08 -9.16
CA VAL A 29 -6.15 -4.89 -8.30
C VAL A 29 -7.29 -3.92 -8.57
N ASP A 30 -7.49 -3.51 -9.83
CA ASP A 30 -8.50 -2.50 -10.19
C ASP A 30 -9.91 -2.92 -9.74
N ARG A 31 -10.23 -4.21 -9.92
CA ARG A 31 -11.51 -4.80 -9.51
C ARG A 31 -11.67 -4.82 -7.99
N LEU A 32 -10.62 -5.16 -7.25
CA LEU A 32 -10.65 -5.24 -5.79
C LEU A 32 -10.65 -3.85 -5.13
N VAL A 33 -9.95 -2.88 -5.73
CA VAL A 33 -10.00 -1.46 -5.36
C VAL A 33 -11.41 -0.93 -5.55
N LYS A 34 -12.00 -1.15 -6.72
CA LYS A 34 -13.37 -0.69 -7.04
C LYS A 34 -14.43 -1.34 -6.15
N ALA A 35 -14.20 -2.59 -5.73
CA ALA A 35 -15.04 -3.27 -4.76
C ALA A 35 -14.81 -2.82 -3.31
N GLY A 36 -13.71 -2.11 -3.02
CA GLY A 36 -13.38 -1.61 -1.69
C GLY A 36 -12.71 -2.62 -0.76
N PHE A 37 -12.24 -3.77 -1.28
CA PHE A 37 -11.57 -4.80 -0.46
C PHE A 37 -10.11 -4.46 -0.14
N ILE A 38 -9.44 -3.73 -1.03
CA ILE A 38 -8.04 -3.32 -0.90
C ILE A 38 -7.92 -1.81 -1.03
N ALA A 39 -6.88 -1.24 -0.42
CA ALA A 39 -6.53 0.16 -0.67
C ALA A 39 -6.07 0.34 -2.12
N GLN A 40 -6.31 1.52 -2.69
CA GLN A 40 -5.62 1.92 -3.93
C GLN A 40 -4.12 1.76 -3.66
N PRO A 41 -3.37 1.00 -4.48
CA PRO A 41 -1.94 1.13 -4.47
C PRO A 41 -1.68 2.58 -4.85
N GLU A 42 -1.28 3.41 -3.89
CA GLU A 42 -0.60 4.65 -4.24
C GLU A 42 0.49 4.23 -5.22
N GLU A 43 0.39 4.70 -6.46
CA GLU A 43 1.49 4.62 -7.40
C GLU A 43 2.71 5.08 -6.61
N VAL A 44 3.64 4.16 -6.40
CA VAL A 44 4.99 4.51 -5.98
C VAL A 44 5.61 5.18 -7.21
N GLU A 45 5.11 6.36 -7.58
CA GLU A 45 5.97 7.40 -8.12
C GLU A 45 7.16 7.44 -7.17
N THR A 46 8.33 7.41 -7.76
CA THR A 46 9.64 7.60 -7.14
C THR A 46 9.65 8.80 -6.19
N GLU A 47 9.10 8.68 -4.98
CA GLU A 47 9.45 9.51 -3.85
C GLU A 47 10.27 8.65 -2.91
N ALA A 48 11.59 8.79 -3.10
CA ALA A 48 12.59 8.41 -2.14
C ALA A 48 12.11 8.76 -0.72
N PRO A 49 12.47 7.97 0.31
CA PRO A 49 12.08 8.27 1.67
C PRO A 49 12.65 9.65 2.04
N ALA A 50 11.81 10.68 2.03
CA ALA A 50 12.05 11.91 2.74
C ALA A 50 11.96 11.56 4.22
N LYS A 51 13.03 10.93 4.71
CA LYS A 51 13.31 10.73 6.12
C LYS A 51 13.07 12.06 6.79
N LYS A 52 12.00 12.10 7.60
CA LYS A 52 11.86 13.04 8.69
C LYS A 52 13.13 12.93 9.55
N ALA A 53 14.05 13.88 9.39
CA ALA A 53 15.07 14.17 10.37
C ALA A 53 14.65 15.46 11.09
N THR A 54 13.73 15.31 12.03
CA THR A 54 13.60 16.25 13.13
C THR A 54 14.87 16.18 13.97
N THR A 55 15.69 17.23 13.98
CA THR A 55 16.62 17.44 15.09
C THR A 55 16.46 18.84 15.63
N LYS A 56 16.05 18.84 16.89
CA LYS A 56 15.84 19.96 17.80
C LYS A 56 17.08 20.87 17.90
N LYS A 57 16.82 22.18 17.95
CA LYS A 57 17.26 23.14 18.99
C LYS A 57 18.56 22.85 19.76
N LYS A 58 19.57 23.70 19.53
CA LYS A 58 20.45 24.41 20.50
C LYS A 58 21.22 25.45 19.66
N ALA A 59 21.14 26.78 19.82
CA ALA A 59 21.22 27.61 21.01
C ALA A 59 22.43 27.24 21.87
N GLU A 60 23.61 27.75 21.50
CA GLU A 60 24.63 28.40 22.33
C GLU A 60 25.67 29.05 21.41
#